data_AF-A0A850BK93-F1
#
_entry.id   AF-A0A850BK93-F1
#
_cell.length_a   1.000
_cell.length_b   1.000
_cell.length_c   1.000
_cell.angle_alpha   90.00
_cell.angle_beta   90.00
_cell.angle_gamma   90.00
#
_symmetry.space_group_name_H-M   'P 1'
#
loop_
_entity.id
_entity.type
_entity.pdbx_description
1 polymer ?
#
loop_
_entity_poly.entity_id
_entity_poly.type
_entity_poly.pdbx_seq_one_letter_code
_entity_poly.pdbx_strand_id
1 'polypeptide(L)'
;GSVGGGFISASGIGAAIGVPAAVASAGLVTAGAGNFTAGLQGLGQALSTGGGGRGTHLDRFNGKKPEYQINPAHDPRSPLFNPRKTPLPDDAEAVFRNAVPDHPVNPKNWYGVNTKGKLYRFANSNDGKAHVNGIEGVGDGIRNITDYALRRLGRK
;
A
#
# COMPACT_ATOMS: atom_id res chain seq x y z
N GLY A 1 51.56 11.23 -3.62
CA GLY A 1 51.65 10.77 -5.02
C GLY A 1 50.75 9.58 -5.18
N SER A 2 49.98 9.56 -6.29
CA SER A 2 49.48 8.40 -7.06
C SER A 2 48.77 7.29 -6.26
N VAL A 3 47.61 6.72 -6.61
CA VAL A 3 46.89 6.42 -7.85
C VAL A 3 45.52 5.89 -7.39
N GLY A 4 44.41 6.11 -8.08
CA GLY A 4 43.96 5.21 -9.15
C GLY A 4 42.77 4.37 -8.68
N GLY A 5 41.65 4.47 -9.40
CA GLY A 5 40.41 3.77 -9.07
C GLY A 5 40.44 2.27 -9.37
N GLY A 6 39.31 1.61 -9.14
CA GLY A 6 39.12 0.22 -9.53
C GLY A 6 37.80 -0.34 -9.05
N PHE A 7 36.82 -0.42 -9.96
CA PHE A 7 35.71 -1.35 -9.85
C PHE A 7 36.26 -2.77 -9.83
N ILE A 8 35.86 -3.61 -8.88
CA ILE A 8 36.14 -5.04 -8.93
C ILE A 8 34.90 -5.76 -9.46
N SER A 9 35.08 -6.28 -10.67
CA SER A 9 34.21 -7.18 -11.42
C SER A 9 33.98 -8.49 -10.66
N ALA A 10 32.77 -9.04 -10.81
CA ALA A 10 32.35 -10.33 -10.30
C ALA A 10 32.98 -11.49 -11.08
N SER A 11 33.51 -12.50 -10.38
CA SER A 11 33.53 -13.91 -10.79
C SER A 11 34.12 -14.75 -9.67
N GLY A 12 33.47 -15.87 -9.33
CA GLY A 12 34.04 -16.84 -8.40
C GLY A 12 33.02 -17.73 -7.71
N ILE A 13 32.71 -18.85 -8.36
CA ILE A 13 31.84 -19.93 -7.92
C ILE A 13 32.39 -20.57 -6.63
N GLY A 14 31.54 -20.76 -5.61
CA GLY A 14 31.85 -21.54 -4.42
C GLY A 14 30.57 -22.13 -3.83
N ALA A 15 30.41 -23.44 -3.95
CA ALA A 15 29.31 -24.19 -3.37
C ALA A 15 29.37 -24.12 -1.83
N ALA A 16 28.29 -23.67 -1.19
CA ALA A 16 28.09 -23.82 0.24
C ALA A 16 26.72 -24.46 0.49
N ILE A 17 26.78 -25.59 1.15
CA ILE A 17 25.68 -26.47 1.54
C ILE A 17 24.83 -25.76 2.61
N GLY A 18 23.53 -25.66 2.34
CA GLY A 18 22.44 -25.63 3.32
C GLY A 18 22.37 -24.48 4.33
N VAL A 19 21.74 -23.36 3.96
CA VAL A 19 20.72 -22.63 4.75
C VAL A 19 19.95 -21.71 3.77
N PRO A 20 18.60 -21.68 3.68
CA PRO A 20 17.94 -20.51 3.13
C PRO A 20 17.98 -19.40 4.20
N ALA A 21 19.09 -18.67 4.25
CA ALA A 21 19.09 -17.37 4.90
C ALA A 21 18.21 -16.46 4.05
N ALA A 22 17.05 -16.07 4.60
CA ALA A 22 16.23 -15.03 4.01
C ALA A 22 17.09 -13.80 3.78
N VAL A 23 17.35 -13.48 2.51
CA VAL A 23 17.89 -12.18 2.12
C VAL A 23 16.78 -11.17 2.40
N ALA A 24 16.75 -10.68 3.64
CA ALA A 24 16.17 -9.39 3.92
C ALA A 24 17.16 -8.39 3.31
N SER A 25 16.78 -7.80 2.18
CA SER A 25 17.38 -6.57 1.69
C SER A 25 17.06 -5.48 2.72
N ALA A 26 17.82 -5.46 3.81
CA ALA A 26 18.00 -4.27 4.62
C ALA A 26 18.70 -3.29 3.68
N GLY A 27 17.89 -2.38 3.10
CA GLY A 27 18.38 -1.31 2.27
C GLY A 27 19.54 -0.64 3.00
N LEU A 28 20.73 -0.74 2.43
CA LEU A 28 21.87 0.03 2.87
C LEU A 28 21.51 1.49 2.61
N VAL A 29 21.08 2.16 3.67
CA VAL A 29 20.87 3.61 3.66
C VAL A 29 22.26 4.22 3.60
N THR A 30 22.73 4.52 2.39
CA THR A 30 23.84 5.47 2.20
C THR A 30 23.30 6.85 2.55
N ALA A 31 23.24 7.17 3.84
CA ALA A 31 22.97 8.51 4.33
C ALA A 31 24.31 9.22 4.57
N GLY A 32 24.49 10.34 3.89
CA GLY A 32 25.55 11.29 4.17
C GLY A 32 25.56 11.73 5.63
N ALA A 33 26.75 12.14 6.09
CA ALA A 33 27.02 12.56 7.45
C ALA A 33 26.00 13.61 7.94
N GLY A 34 25.19 13.23 8.92
CA GLY A 34 24.27 14.14 9.60
C GLY A 34 23.26 13.41 10.49
N ASN A 35 23.54 13.36 11.79
CA ASN A 35 22.60 13.08 12.89
C ASN A 35 22.17 11.62 13.14
N PHE A 36 23.10 10.78 13.62
CA PHE A 36 22.82 9.40 14.08
C PHE A 36 22.18 9.30 15.49
N THR A 37 22.10 10.38 16.26
CA THR A 37 21.61 10.34 17.65
C THR A 37 20.12 10.06 17.78
N ALA A 38 19.28 10.53 16.85
CA ALA A 38 17.83 10.29 16.89
C ALA A 38 17.44 8.87 16.42
N GLY A 39 18.22 8.29 15.51
CA GLY A 39 17.93 6.96 14.93
C GLY A 39 18.11 5.81 15.92
N LEU A 40 19.10 5.93 16.83
CA LEU A 40 19.40 4.86 17.77
C LEU A 40 18.44 4.83 18.96
N GLN A 41 17.93 5.98 19.41
CA GLN A 41 16.89 6.04 20.44
C GLN A 41 15.55 5.50 19.92
N GLY A 42 15.21 5.76 18.66
CA GLY A 42 14.03 5.16 18.01
C GLY A 42 14.16 3.64 17.84
N LEU A 43 15.35 3.13 17.51
CA LEU A 43 15.60 1.70 17.41
C LEU A 43 15.57 1.00 18.78
N GLY A 44 16.07 1.65 19.83
CA GLY A 44 15.98 1.17 21.22
C GLY A 44 14.55 1.09 21.73
N GLN A 45 13.68 2.06 21.40
CA GLN A 45 12.25 2.04 21.70
C GLN A 45 11.49 0.97 20.90
N ALA A 46 11.88 0.71 19.65
CA ALA A 46 11.29 -0.31 18.80
C ALA A 46 11.64 -1.75 19.24
N LEU A 47 12.80 -1.95 19.86
CA LEU A 47 13.21 -3.25 20.42
C LEU A 47 12.78 -3.44 21.88
N SER A 48 12.57 -2.35 22.65
CA SER A 48 12.15 -2.43 24.06
C SER A 48 10.64 -2.45 24.30
N THR A 49 9.82 -2.30 23.25
CA THR A 49 8.36 -2.48 23.29
C THR A 49 7.93 -3.93 23.02
N GLY A 50 8.83 -4.89 23.28
CA GLY A 50 8.48 -6.29 23.55
C GLY A 50 7.78 -6.42 24.90
N GLY A 51 6.59 -5.85 25.02
CA GLY A 51 5.82 -5.77 26.26
C GLY A 51 4.33 -5.65 26.00
N GLY A 52 3.66 -6.79 25.82
CA GLY A 52 2.31 -7.04 26.35
C GLY A 52 1.23 -5.97 26.15
N GLY A 53 1.10 -5.37 24.97
CA GLY A 53 -0.13 -4.68 24.58
C GLY A 53 -0.95 -5.60 23.68
N ARG A 54 -2.19 -5.95 24.06
CA ARG A 54 -3.16 -6.56 23.13
C ARG A 54 -3.58 -5.53 22.07
N GLY A 55 -2.63 -5.13 21.22
CA GLY A 55 -2.93 -4.45 19.96
C GLY A 55 -3.54 -5.51 19.06
N THR A 56 -4.86 -5.41 18.83
CA THR A 56 -5.59 -6.39 18.02
C THR A 56 -4.97 -6.47 16.63
N HIS A 57 -4.13 -7.48 16.41
CA HIS A 57 -3.58 -7.82 15.10
C HIS A 57 -4.77 -8.12 14.19
N LEU A 58 -5.09 -7.16 13.32
CA LEU A 58 -6.16 -7.33 12.34
C LEU A 58 -5.71 -8.37 11.33
N ASP A 59 -6.53 -9.41 11.15
CA ASP A 59 -6.31 -10.43 10.14
C ASP A 59 -6.04 -9.77 8.79
N ARG A 60 -5.00 -10.25 8.10
CA ARG A 60 -4.67 -9.75 6.77
C ARG A 60 -5.53 -10.50 5.76
N PHE A 61 -6.04 -9.76 4.78
CA PHE A 61 -6.64 -10.40 3.62
C PHE A 61 -5.54 -11.11 2.82
N ASN A 62 -5.74 -12.41 2.62
CA ASN A 62 -4.79 -13.31 1.95
C ASN A 62 -5.32 -13.84 0.61
N GLY A 63 -6.47 -13.33 0.13
CA GLY A 63 -7.03 -13.71 -1.16
C GLY A 63 -6.45 -12.92 -2.34
N LYS A 64 -6.91 -13.24 -3.56
CA LYS A 64 -6.56 -12.45 -4.75
C LYS A 64 -7.28 -11.10 -4.68
N LYS A 65 -6.51 -10.01 -4.68
CA LYS A 65 -7.06 -8.65 -4.86
C LYS A 65 -7.63 -8.52 -6.29
N PRO A 66 -8.82 -7.93 -6.47
CA PRO A 66 -9.36 -7.67 -7.80
C PRO A 66 -8.43 -6.82 -8.64
N GLU A 67 -8.51 -6.96 -9.96
CA GLU A 67 -7.82 -6.08 -10.90
C GLU A 67 -8.55 -4.74 -11.01
N TYR A 68 -7.80 -3.65 -11.13
CA TYR A 68 -8.43 -2.34 -11.34
C TYR A 68 -8.93 -2.24 -12.78
N GLN A 69 -10.16 -1.75 -12.96
CA GLN A 69 -10.70 -1.41 -14.26
C GLN A 69 -11.42 -0.06 -14.21
N ILE A 70 -11.22 0.74 -15.25
CA ILE A 70 -12.04 1.93 -15.48
C ILE A 70 -13.44 1.50 -15.91
N ASN A 71 -14.45 2.03 -15.23
CA ASN A 71 -15.84 1.95 -15.69
C ASN A 71 -16.11 3.18 -16.58
N PRO A 72 -16.42 3.01 -17.89
CA PRO A 72 -16.63 4.12 -18.82
C PRO A 72 -17.71 5.12 -18.42
N ALA A 73 -18.61 4.76 -17.49
CA ALA A 73 -19.61 5.68 -16.96
C ALA A 73 -19.05 6.76 -16.02
N HIS A 74 -17.81 6.60 -15.52
CA HIS A 74 -17.13 7.56 -14.65
C HIS A 74 -16.14 8.46 -15.42
N ASP A 75 -15.77 8.09 -16.64
CA ASP A 75 -14.78 8.79 -17.46
C ASP A 75 -15.43 9.90 -18.31
N PRO A 76 -15.12 11.19 -18.09
CA PRO A 76 -15.67 12.29 -18.89
C PRO A 76 -15.30 12.25 -20.37
N ARG A 77 -14.28 11.48 -20.77
CA ARG A 77 -13.86 11.31 -22.17
C ARG A 77 -14.61 10.18 -22.89
N SER A 78 -15.38 9.39 -22.14
CA SER A 78 -16.14 8.25 -22.67
C SER A 78 -17.52 8.68 -23.18
N PRO A 79 -18.01 8.12 -24.31
CA PRO A 79 -19.38 8.36 -24.78
C PRO A 79 -20.45 7.80 -23.83
N LEU A 80 -20.07 6.93 -22.88
CA LEU A 80 -20.95 6.36 -21.86
C LEU A 80 -20.93 7.15 -20.54
N PHE A 81 -20.25 8.29 -20.49
CA PHE A 81 -20.13 9.12 -19.29
C PHE A 81 -21.49 9.45 -18.70
N ASN A 82 -21.63 9.23 -17.39
CA ASN A 82 -22.82 9.62 -16.64
C ASN A 82 -22.45 10.70 -15.63
N PRO A 83 -22.83 11.98 -15.85
CA PRO A 83 -22.47 13.09 -14.98
C PRO A 83 -23.11 13.01 -13.58
N ARG A 84 -24.09 12.12 -13.37
CA ARG A 84 -24.66 11.87 -12.03
C ARG A 84 -23.80 10.93 -11.18
N LYS A 85 -22.77 10.31 -11.76
CA LYS A 85 -21.85 9.43 -11.03
C LYS A 85 -20.61 10.20 -10.57
N THR A 86 -19.93 9.63 -9.58
CA THR A 86 -18.63 10.11 -9.12
C THR A 86 -17.65 10.19 -10.29
N PRO A 87 -17.07 11.35 -10.63
CA PRO A 87 -16.09 11.44 -11.70
C PRO A 87 -14.87 10.53 -11.42
N LEU A 88 -14.28 9.96 -12.47
CA LEU A 88 -13.04 9.19 -12.39
C LEU A 88 -11.88 10.14 -12.01
N PRO A 89 -11.20 9.94 -10.87
CA PRO A 89 -10.02 10.70 -10.55
C PRO A 89 -8.78 10.11 -11.24
N ASP A 90 -7.85 10.96 -11.69
CA ASP A 90 -6.66 10.54 -12.45
C ASP A 90 -5.73 9.60 -11.67
N ASP A 91 -5.74 9.69 -10.34
CA ASP A 91 -4.92 8.89 -9.42
C ASP A 91 -5.62 7.60 -8.95
N ALA A 92 -6.81 7.27 -9.48
CA ALA A 92 -7.63 6.16 -9.01
C ALA A 92 -6.89 4.81 -9.01
N GLU A 93 -6.17 4.49 -10.08
CA GLU A 93 -5.42 3.23 -10.19
C GLU A 93 -4.30 3.16 -9.14
N ALA A 94 -3.53 4.26 -8.99
CA ALA A 94 -2.45 4.34 -8.02
C ALA A 94 -2.97 4.19 -6.58
N VAL A 95 -4.10 4.82 -6.26
CA VAL A 95 -4.78 4.67 -4.97
C VAL A 95 -5.28 3.24 -4.78
N PHE A 96 -5.84 2.62 -5.84
CA PHE A 96 -6.32 1.25 -5.76
C PHE A 96 -5.19 0.26 -5.47
N ARG A 97 -3.97 0.43 -6.01
CA ARG A 97 -2.83 -0.45 -5.73
C ARG A 97 -2.58 -0.62 -4.22
N ASN A 98 -2.71 0.46 -3.46
CA ASN A 98 -2.53 0.47 -2.00
C ASN A 98 -3.82 0.30 -1.20
N ALA A 99 -4.99 0.19 -1.86
CA ALA A 99 -6.27 0.07 -1.19
C ALA A 99 -6.35 -1.22 -0.34
N VAL A 100 -7.04 -1.09 0.81
CA VAL A 100 -7.30 -2.17 1.76
C VAL A 100 -8.74 -2.67 1.63
N PRO A 101 -9.01 -3.95 1.90
CA PRO A 101 -10.36 -4.47 1.81
C PRO A 101 -11.24 -3.97 2.97
N ASP A 102 -12.56 -4.02 2.77
CA ASP A 102 -13.55 -3.77 3.82
C ASP A 102 -13.72 -4.93 4.80
N HIS A 103 -13.30 -6.13 4.42
CA HIS A 103 -13.37 -7.33 5.25
C HIS A 103 -12.15 -8.26 5.00
N PRO A 104 -11.58 -8.92 6.04
CA PRO A 104 -10.37 -9.74 5.90
C PRO A 104 -10.56 -11.05 5.12
N VAL A 105 -11.78 -11.59 5.06
CA VAL A 105 -12.09 -12.86 4.36
C VAL A 105 -12.86 -12.66 3.05
N ASN A 106 -14.03 -12.02 3.11
CA ASN A 106 -14.91 -11.83 1.95
C ASN A 106 -15.13 -10.33 1.63
N PRO A 107 -14.15 -9.67 0.99
CA PRO A 107 -14.24 -8.24 0.71
C PRO A 107 -15.22 -7.92 -0.41
N LYS A 108 -16.13 -6.98 -0.14
CA LYS A 108 -17.06 -6.44 -1.15
C LYS A 108 -16.55 -5.13 -1.73
N ASN A 109 -15.83 -4.36 -0.92
CA ASN A 109 -15.31 -3.06 -1.26
C ASN A 109 -13.85 -2.92 -0.84
N TRP A 110 -13.18 -1.99 -1.48
CA TRP A 110 -11.81 -1.63 -1.19
C TRP A 110 -11.73 -0.12 -0.96
N TYR A 111 -10.88 0.28 -0.03
CA TYR A 111 -10.72 1.67 0.37
C TYR A 111 -9.26 2.07 0.27
N GLY A 112 -8.98 3.20 -0.36
CA GLY A 112 -7.64 3.75 -0.48
C GLY A 112 -7.64 5.24 -0.19
N VAL A 113 -6.48 5.77 0.20
CA VAL A 113 -6.31 7.19 0.48
C VAL A 113 -5.29 7.73 -0.51
N ASN A 114 -5.63 8.83 -1.17
CA ASN A 114 -4.69 9.48 -2.08
C ASN A 114 -3.66 10.35 -1.36
N THR A 115 -2.72 10.92 -2.12
CA THR A 115 -1.64 11.76 -1.58
C THR A 115 -2.15 13.03 -0.91
N LYS A 116 -3.36 13.48 -1.23
CA LYS A 116 -4.03 14.64 -0.62
C LYS A 116 -4.85 14.27 0.62
N GLY A 117 -4.80 13.01 1.06
CA GLY A 117 -5.58 12.54 2.20
C GLY A 117 -7.05 12.29 1.88
N LYS A 118 -7.46 12.25 0.60
CA LYS A 118 -8.85 11.99 0.22
C LYS A 118 -9.13 10.49 0.17
N LEU A 119 -10.19 10.05 0.84
CA LEU A 119 -10.60 8.63 0.86
C LEU A 119 -11.39 8.27 -0.40
N TYR A 120 -11.00 7.17 -1.07
CA TYR A 120 -11.68 6.59 -2.23
C TYR A 120 -12.28 5.23 -1.88
N ARG A 121 -13.43 4.93 -2.48
CA ARG A 121 -14.12 3.63 -2.40
C ARG A 121 -14.12 2.97 -3.78
N PHE A 122 -13.73 1.71 -3.83
CA PHE A 122 -13.76 0.88 -5.01
C PHE A 122 -14.67 -0.32 -4.76
N ALA A 123 -15.57 -0.61 -5.70
CA ALA A 123 -16.50 -1.73 -5.58
C ALA A 123 -16.07 -2.87 -6.50
N ASN A 124 -16.21 -4.10 -6.01
CA ASN A 124 -15.99 -5.30 -6.80
C ASN A 124 -17.13 -5.47 -7.82
N SER A 125 -16.78 -5.82 -9.06
CA SER A 125 -17.71 -6.07 -10.18
C SER A 125 -18.12 -7.54 -10.32
N ASN A 126 -17.76 -8.42 -9.36
CA ASN A 126 -17.99 -9.87 -9.35
C ASN A 126 -17.31 -10.66 -10.49
N ASP A 127 -16.55 -10.00 -11.35
CA ASP A 127 -15.74 -10.58 -12.44
C ASP A 127 -14.24 -10.60 -12.12
N GLY A 128 -13.90 -10.44 -10.83
CA GLY A 128 -12.52 -10.30 -10.37
C GLY A 128 -11.94 -8.90 -10.59
N LYS A 129 -12.77 -7.90 -10.92
CA LYS A 129 -12.32 -6.52 -11.12
C LYS A 129 -12.96 -5.56 -10.12
N ALA A 130 -12.36 -4.39 -9.98
CA ALA A 130 -12.89 -3.30 -9.17
C ALA A 130 -12.74 -1.95 -9.89
N HIS A 131 -13.72 -1.08 -9.69
CA HIS A 131 -13.72 0.27 -10.23
C HIS A 131 -14.05 1.28 -9.13
N VAL A 132 -13.67 2.55 -9.35
CA VAL A 132 -14.02 3.62 -8.43
C VAL A 132 -15.54 3.76 -8.34
N ASN A 133 -16.06 3.78 -7.12
CA ASN A 133 -17.49 3.89 -6.84
C ASN A 133 -17.79 5.00 -5.83
N GLY A 134 -16.78 5.76 -5.40
CA GLY A 134 -16.95 6.82 -4.42
C GLY A 134 -15.67 7.56 -4.08
N ILE A 135 -15.83 8.84 -3.77
CA ILE A 135 -14.76 9.75 -3.37
C ILE A 135 -15.29 10.60 -2.22
N GLU A 136 -14.46 10.81 -1.20
CA GLU A 136 -14.77 11.68 -0.06
C GLU A 136 -15.06 13.12 -0.53
N GLY A 137 -16.18 13.66 -0.05
CA GLY A 137 -16.69 14.97 -0.45
C GLY A 137 -17.40 15.01 -1.81
N VAL A 138 -17.69 13.86 -2.44
CA VAL A 138 -18.46 13.76 -3.69
C VAL A 138 -19.70 12.90 -3.46
N GLY A 139 -20.85 13.56 -3.26
CA GLY A 139 -22.13 12.91 -2.95
C GLY A 139 -22.02 11.93 -1.78
N ASP A 140 -22.77 10.83 -1.83
CA ASP A 140 -22.74 9.74 -0.84
C ASP A 140 -21.71 8.64 -1.20
N GLY A 141 -20.64 9.01 -1.93
CA GLY A 141 -19.69 8.05 -2.50
C GLY A 141 -18.95 7.21 -1.46
N ILE A 142 -18.68 7.78 -0.28
CA ILE A 142 -18.08 7.06 0.85
C ILE A 142 -19.19 6.68 1.83
N ARG A 143 -19.59 5.41 1.77
CA ARG A 143 -20.61 4.81 2.63
C ARG A 143 -20.16 3.43 3.08
N ASN A 144 -20.62 3.01 4.26
CA ASN A 144 -20.37 1.69 4.82
C ASN A 144 -18.88 1.32 4.92
N ILE A 145 -18.01 2.30 5.23
CA ILE A 145 -16.62 2.00 5.57
C ILE A 145 -16.59 1.26 6.90
N THR A 146 -15.86 0.15 6.96
CA THR A 146 -15.79 -0.69 8.15
C THR A 146 -14.69 -0.21 9.08
N ASP A 147 -14.83 -0.49 10.37
CA ASP A 147 -13.78 -0.28 11.36
C ASP A 147 -12.47 -1.00 10.98
N TYR A 148 -12.60 -2.18 10.39
CA TYR A 148 -11.46 -2.91 9.84
C TYR A 148 -10.72 -2.07 8.79
N ALA A 149 -11.42 -1.54 7.79
CA ALA A 149 -10.80 -0.71 6.75
C ALA A 149 -10.18 0.57 7.33
N LEU A 150 -10.87 1.27 8.24
CA LEU A 150 -10.36 2.48 8.88
C LEU A 150 -9.06 2.22 9.64
N ARG A 151 -9.00 1.15 10.42
CA ARG A 151 -7.80 0.76 11.17
C ARG A 151 -6.68 0.30 10.24
N ARG A 152 -6.99 -0.41 9.16
CA ARG A 152 -6.01 -0.80 8.13
C ARG A 152 -5.44 0.39 7.36
N LEU A 153 -6.20 1.49 7.24
CA LEU A 153 -5.75 2.76 6.69
C LEU A 153 -5.03 3.66 7.70
N GLY A 154 -4.94 3.26 8.98
CA GLY A 154 -4.34 4.08 10.04
C GLY A 154 -5.16 5.32 10.41
N ARG A 155 -6.49 5.28 10.22
CA ARG A 155 -7.41 6.41 10.43
C ARG A 155 -8.27 6.30 11.69
N LYS A 156 -7.99 5.33 12.56
CA LYS A 156 -8.71 5.08 13.81
C LYS A 156 -7.77 4.49 14.84
#